data_AF-A4WQX9-F1
#
_entry.id   AF-A4WQX9-F1
#
_cell.length_a   1.000
_cell.length_b   1.000
_cell.length_c   1.000
_cell.angle_alpha   90.00
_cell.angle_beta   90.00
_cell.angle_gamma   90.00
#
_symmetry.space_group_name_H-M   'P 1'
#
loop_
_entity.id
_entity.type
_entity.pdbx_description
1 polymer ?
#
loop_
_entity_poly.entity_id
_entity_poly.type
_entity_poly.pdbx_seq_one_letter_code
_entity_poly.pdbx_strand_id
1 'polypeptide(L)'
;MQEMVELERRLTAALERIGAGIDAIPVMPAENPLQAELDEERMVNAQLTERLKAVKEREGARIGQLEEQVEALTRQLDVQGLELQRMKKTTGQLREALRSLREATAEGVADPHLLNRSMVVELESLRAARATEAAEVDEVLSALQPLIAEGRSDA
;
A
#
# COMPACT_ATOMS: atom_id res chain seq x y z
N MET A 1 12.22 -45.91 -82.24
CA MET A 1 10.73 -45.78 -82.14
C MET A 1 10.14 -46.64 -81.03
N GLN A 2 10.63 -47.86 -80.76
CA GLN A 2 10.13 -48.71 -79.66
C GLN A 2 10.48 -48.18 -78.25
N GLU A 3 11.67 -47.61 -78.06
CA GLU A 3 12.12 -47.08 -76.76
C GLU A 3 11.27 -45.91 -76.27
N MET A 4 10.75 -45.07 -77.17
CA MET A 4 9.92 -43.92 -76.81
C MET A 4 8.53 -44.36 -76.29
N VAL A 5 7.92 -45.37 -76.93
CA VAL A 5 6.65 -45.96 -76.49
C VAL A 5 6.80 -46.67 -75.14
N GLU A 6 7.95 -47.29 -74.88
CA GLU A 6 8.24 -47.93 -73.60
C GLU A 6 8.45 -46.89 -72.46
N LEU A 7 9.09 -45.76 -72.78
CA LEU A 7 9.21 -44.62 -71.86
C LEU A 7 7.84 -43.98 -71.56
N GLU A 8 6.99 -43.80 -72.56
CA GLU A 8 5.61 -43.29 -72.38
C GLU A 8 4.80 -44.20 -71.47
N ARG A 9 4.81 -45.52 -71.72
CA ARG A 9 4.10 -46.50 -70.88
C ARG A 9 4.61 -46.48 -69.43
N ARG A 10 5.93 -46.33 -69.22
CA ARG A 10 6.52 -46.20 -67.88
C ARG A 10 6.12 -44.88 -67.22
N LEU A 11 6.04 -43.79 -67.97
CA LEU A 11 5.63 -42.49 -67.45
C LEU A 11 4.17 -42.53 -67.01
N THR A 12 3.27 -43.10 -67.81
CA THR A 12 1.85 -43.26 -67.46
C THR A 12 1.69 -44.11 -66.20
N ALA A 13 2.39 -45.24 -66.11
CA ALA A 13 2.36 -46.09 -64.93
C ALA A 13 2.94 -45.40 -63.68
N ALA A 14 3.99 -44.58 -63.84
CA ALA A 14 4.55 -43.79 -62.75
C ALA A 14 3.58 -42.69 -62.29
N LEU A 15 2.91 -42.01 -63.23
CA LEU A 15 1.91 -40.98 -62.94
C LEU A 15 0.66 -41.57 -62.28
N GLU A 16 0.18 -42.73 -62.73
CA GLU A 16 -0.92 -43.45 -62.07
C GLU A 16 -0.54 -43.90 -60.66
N ARG A 17 0.70 -44.37 -60.47
CA ARG A 17 1.21 -44.74 -59.13
C ARG A 17 1.36 -43.52 -58.22
N ILE A 18 1.74 -42.37 -58.75
CA ILE A 18 1.80 -41.11 -58.00
C ILE A 18 0.38 -40.64 -57.68
N GLY A 19 -0.56 -40.71 -58.62
CA GLY A 19 -1.97 -40.38 -58.39
C GLY A 19 -2.59 -41.26 -57.30
N ALA A 20 -2.47 -42.57 -57.42
CA ALA A 20 -2.90 -43.51 -56.39
C ALA A 20 -2.17 -43.32 -55.06
N GLY A 21 -0.88 -42.92 -55.10
CA GLY A 21 -0.10 -42.58 -53.93
C GLY A 21 -0.60 -41.32 -53.23
N ILE A 22 -1.01 -40.29 -53.97
CA ILE A 22 -1.59 -39.04 -53.45
C ILE A 22 -2.98 -39.30 -52.88
N ASP A 23 -3.81 -40.08 -53.57
CA ASP A 23 -5.16 -40.46 -53.09
C ASP A 23 -5.08 -41.35 -51.83
N ALA A 24 -4.00 -42.11 -51.67
CA ALA A 24 -3.72 -42.91 -50.49
C ALA A 24 -3.05 -42.13 -49.34
N ILE A 25 -2.69 -40.85 -49.53
CA ILE A 25 -2.29 -40.00 -48.41
C ILE A 25 -3.55 -39.72 -47.60
N PRO A 26 -3.66 -40.23 -46.36
CA PRO A 26 -4.81 -39.93 -45.53
C PRO A 26 -4.81 -38.42 -45.27
N VAL A 27 -5.79 -37.71 -45.83
CA VAL A 27 -6.11 -36.35 -45.40
C VAL A 27 -6.56 -36.47 -43.96
N MET A 28 -5.69 -36.13 -43.01
CA MET A 28 -6.09 -36.05 -41.62
C MET A 28 -7.25 -35.04 -41.53
N PRO A 29 -8.35 -35.39 -40.83
CA PRO A 29 -9.44 -34.45 -40.63
C PRO A 29 -8.90 -33.18 -39.98
N ALA A 30 -9.34 -32.02 -40.48
CA ALA A 30 -8.88 -30.70 -40.07
C ALA A 30 -9.22 -30.32 -38.62
N GLU A 31 -9.96 -31.16 -37.91
CA GLU A 31 -10.18 -31.03 -36.47
C GLU A 31 -9.06 -31.76 -35.73
N ASN A 32 -7.94 -31.05 -35.56
CA ASN A 32 -6.80 -31.53 -34.80
C ASN A 32 -7.14 -31.38 -33.30
N PRO A 33 -7.32 -32.45 -32.51
CA PRO A 33 -7.68 -32.35 -31.09
C PRO A 33 -6.70 -31.46 -30.29
N LEU A 34 -5.45 -31.40 -30.74
CA LEU A 34 -4.40 -30.52 -30.20
C LEU A 34 -4.70 -29.02 -30.38
N GLN A 35 -5.44 -28.63 -31.41
CA GLN A 35 -5.86 -27.23 -31.62
C GLN A 35 -6.95 -26.84 -30.62
N ALA A 36 -7.91 -27.75 -30.35
CA ALA A 36 -8.93 -27.52 -29.34
C ALA A 36 -8.33 -27.40 -27.93
N GLU A 37 -7.39 -28.28 -27.58
CA GLU A 37 -6.65 -28.21 -26.31
C GLU A 37 -5.83 -26.91 -26.21
N LEU A 38 -5.16 -26.48 -27.30
CA LEU A 38 -4.41 -25.23 -27.32
C LEU A 38 -5.30 -24.00 -27.14
N ASP A 39 -6.48 -23.98 -27.74
CA ASP A 39 -7.43 -22.87 -27.60
C ASP A 39 -8.05 -22.84 -26.19
N GLU A 40 -8.29 -24.00 -25.57
CA GLU A 40 -8.69 -24.11 -24.17
C GLU A 40 -7.59 -23.60 -23.22
N GLU A 41 -6.33 -24.02 -23.41
CA GLU A 41 -5.20 -23.53 -22.63
C GLU A 41 -5.01 -22.02 -22.78
N ARG A 42 -5.16 -21.48 -24.00
CA ARG A 42 -5.10 -20.03 -24.25
C ARG A 42 -6.21 -19.28 -23.53
N MET A 43 -7.42 -19.82 -23.51
CA MET A 43 -8.55 -19.23 -22.79
C MET A 43 -8.28 -19.20 -21.28
N VAL A 44 -7.82 -20.32 -20.71
CA VAL A 44 -7.47 -20.42 -19.29
C VAL A 44 -6.33 -19.46 -18.96
N ASN A 45 -5.30 -19.37 -19.81
CA ASN A 45 -4.18 -18.46 -19.61
C ASN A 45 -4.62 -16.98 -19.65
N ALA A 46 -5.53 -16.62 -20.57
CA ALA A 46 -6.12 -15.28 -20.62
C ALA A 46 -6.88 -14.95 -19.33
N GLN A 47 -7.73 -15.87 -18.85
CA GLN A 47 -8.47 -15.70 -17.59
C GLN A 47 -7.53 -15.58 -16.37
N LEU A 48 -6.48 -16.40 -16.30
CA LEU A 48 -5.49 -16.33 -15.23
C LEU A 48 -4.70 -15.03 -15.28
N THR A 49 -4.35 -14.54 -16.47
CA THR A 49 -3.66 -13.27 -16.64
C THR A 49 -4.53 -12.09 -16.20
N GLU A 50 -5.82 -12.11 -16.52
CA GLU A 50 -6.78 -11.11 -16.07
C GLU A 50 -6.97 -11.15 -14.54
N ARG A 51 -7.12 -12.34 -13.96
CA ARG A 51 -7.17 -12.51 -12.49
C ARG A 51 -5.89 -12.01 -11.82
N LEU A 52 -4.73 -12.30 -12.38
CA LEU A 52 -3.45 -11.83 -11.87
C LEU A 52 -3.34 -10.30 -11.93
N LYS A 53 -3.81 -9.67 -13.01
CA LYS A 53 -3.88 -8.21 -13.10
C LYS A 53 -4.78 -7.62 -12.02
N ALA A 54 -5.99 -8.16 -11.87
CA ALA A 54 -6.93 -7.71 -10.85
C ALA A 54 -6.39 -7.88 -9.42
N VAL A 55 -5.68 -8.97 -9.14
CA VAL A 55 -5.00 -9.18 -7.85
C VAL A 55 -3.88 -8.16 -7.65
N LYS A 56 -3.02 -7.95 -8.65
CA LYS A 56 -1.92 -6.97 -8.57
C LYS A 56 -2.42 -5.54 -8.37
N GLU A 57 -3.51 -5.17 -9.03
CA GLU A 57 -4.15 -3.85 -8.85
C GLU A 57 -4.70 -3.69 -7.43
N ARG A 58 -5.37 -4.71 -6.90
CA ARG A 58 -5.88 -4.71 -5.51
C ARG A 58 -4.74 -4.67 -4.49
N GLU A 59 -3.70 -5.46 -4.69
CA GLU A 59 -2.51 -5.47 -3.83
C GLU A 59 -1.78 -4.14 -3.90
N GLY A 60 -1.58 -3.57 -5.10
CA GLY A 60 -0.98 -2.25 -5.28
C GLY A 60 -1.76 -1.15 -4.58
N ALA A 61 -3.09 -1.15 -4.69
CA ALA A 61 -3.96 -0.22 -3.97
C ALA A 61 -3.83 -0.39 -2.45
N ARG A 62 -3.81 -1.63 -1.95
CA ARG A 62 -3.68 -1.92 -0.51
C ARG A 62 -2.30 -1.53 0.02
N ILE A 63 -1.25 -1.77 -0.75
CA ILE A 63 0.12 -1.35 -0.39
C ILE A 63 0.17 0.17 -0.31
N GLY A 64 -0.37 0.90 -1.31
CA GLY A 64 -0.42 2.36 -1.26
C GLY A 64 -1.18 2.91 -0.05
N GLN A 65 -2.31 2.30 0.31
CA GLN A 65 -3.05 2.67 1.53
C GLN A 65 -2.24 2.42 2.81
N LEU A 66 -1.54 1.28 2.90
CA LEU A 66 -0.70 0.97 4.05
C LEU A 66 0.52 1.91 4.13
N GLU A 67 1.14 2.25 3.00
CA GLU A 67 2.24 3.21 2.93
C GLU A 67 1.80 4.59 3.43
N GLU A 68 0.63 5.07 2.98
CA GLU A 68 0.04 6.33 3.45
C GLU A 68 -0.27 6.30 4.96
N GLN A 69 -0.80 5.20 5.47
CA GLN A 69 -1.04 5.01 6.92
C GLN A 69 0.27 5.01 7.71
N VAL A 70 1.31 4.34 7.23
CA VAL A 70 2.63 4.33 7.87
C VAL A 70 3.22 5.73 7.90
N GLU A 71 3.12 6.49 6.81
CA GLU A 71 3.59 7.88 6.76
C GLU A 71 2.81 8.78 7.72
N ALA A 72 1.49 8.62 7.81
CA ALA A 72 0.65 9.34 8.77
C ALA A 72 1.04 9.02 10.23
N LEU A 73 1.16 7.74 10.59
CA LEU A 73 1.58 7.30 11.92
C LEU A 73 2.99 7.77 12.27
N THR A 74 3.92 7.75 11.30
CA THR A 74 5.29 8.25 11.50
C THR A 74 5.29 9.74 11.85
N ARG A 75 4.51 10.55 11.11
CA ARG A 75 4.35 11.98 11.41
C ARG A 75 3.74 12.23 12.80
N GLN A 76 2.75 11.43 13.18
CA GLN A 76 2.12 11.52 14.50
C GLN A 76 3.12 11.20 15.62
N LEU A 77 3.95 10.17 15.46
CA LEU A 77 5.01 9.82 16.41
C LEU A 77 6.05 10.95 16.57
N ASP A 78 6.43 11.62 15.48
CA ASP A 78 7.36 12.75 15.53
C ASP A 78 6.77 13.93 16.33
N VAL A 79 5.49 14.26 16.09
CA VAL A 79 4.77 15.31 16.83
C VAL A 79 4.70 14.97 18.32
N GLN A 80 4.26 13.76 18.66
CA GLN A 80 4.21 13.29 20.06
C GLN A 80 5.60 13.27 20.72
N GLY A 81 6.65 12.95 19.96
CA GLY A 81 8.04 13.02 20.41
C GLY A 81 8.45 14.44 20.83
N LEU A 82 8.09 15.44 20.03
CA LEU A 82 8.35 16.86 20.34
C LEU A 82 7.55 17.33 21.56
N GLU A 83 6.29 16.92 21.68
CA GLU A 83 5.44 17.25 22.83
C GLU A 83 5.97 16.64 24.13
N LEU A 84 6.39 15.37 24.11
CA LEU A 84 7.04 14.72 25.25
C LEU A 84 8.31 15.45 25.68
N GLN A 85 9.13 15.93 24.74
CA GLN A 85 10.31 16.71 25.06
C GLN A 85 9.94 18.06 25.71
N ARG A 86 8.93 18.76 25.19
CA ARG A 86 8.42 20.00 25.80
C ARG A 86 7.90 19.77 27.21
N MET A 87 7.10 18.73 27.42
CA MET A 87 6.57 18.36 28.74
C MET A 87 7.67 18.00 29.74
N LYS A 88 8.71 17.25 29.31
CA LYS A 88 9.87 16.95 30.18
C LYS A 88 10.61 18.23 30.59
N LYS A 89 10.78 19.17 29.66
CA LYS A 89 11.44 20.46 29.93
C LYS A 89 10.63 21.28 30.95
N THR A 90 9.32 21.45 30.74
CA THR A 90 8.47 22.22 31.66
C THR A 90 8.40 21.58 33.04
N THR A 91 8.32 20.25 33.12
CA THR A 91 8.38 19.51 34.39
C THR A 91 9.70 19.72 35.12
N GLY A 92 10.82 19.76 34.40
CA GLY A 92 12.14 20.06 34.95
C GLY A 92 12.20 21.46 35.55
N GLN A 93 11.76 22.47 34.79
CA GLN A 93 11.71 23.86 35.23
C GLN A 93 10.82 24.03 36.48
N LEU A 94 9.66 23.37 36.52
CA LEU A 94 8.75 23.44 37.66
C LEU A 94 9.37 22.79 38.92
N ARG A 95 10.07 21.66 38.77
CA ARG A 95 10.78 21.02 39.90
C ARG A 95 11.90 21.90 40.44
N GLU A 96 12.63 22.60 39.57
CA GLU A 96 13.68 23.54 39.97
C GLU A 96 13.09 24.75 40.69
N ALA A 97 12.02 25.35 40.16
CA ALA A 97 11.32 26.46 40.80
C ALA A 97 10.77 26.07 42.19
N LEU A 98 10.17 24.88 42.32
CA LEU A 98 9.71 24.35 43.61
C LEU A 98 10.85 24.12 44.60
N ARG A 99 12.03 23.70 44.12
CA ARG A 99 13.22 23.55 44.98
C ARG A 99 13.67 24.91 45.52
N SER A 100 13.84 25.90 44.65
CA SER A 100 14.26 27.25 45.07
C SER A 100 13.27 27.90 46.04
N LEU A 101 11.95 27.71 45.84
CA LEU A 101 10.94 28.18 46.78
C LEU A 101 11.06 27.50 48.15
N ARG A 102 11.28 26.18 48.18
CA ARG A 102 11.44 25.44 49.44
C ARG A 102 12.69 25.86 50.19
N GLU A 103 13.80 26.07 49.49
CA GLU A 103 15.06 26.57 50.08
C GLU A 103 14.87 27.98 50.68
N ALA A 104 14.29 28.91 49.91
CA ALA A 104 14.00 30.27 50.39
C ALA A 104 13.04 30.28 51.60
N THR A 105 12.01 29.42 51.58
CA THR A 105 11.07 29.29 52.70
C THR A 105 11.75 28.70 53.94
N ALA A 106 12.64 27.72 53.78
CA ALA A 106 13.40 27.11 54.88
C ALA A 106 14.38 28.09 55.53
N GLU A 107 14.95 29.00 54.75
CA GLU A 107 15.82 30.09 55.22
C GLU A 107 15.02 31.26 55.83
N GLY A 108 13.68 31.21 55.78
CA GLY A 108 12.81 32.29 56.24
C GLY A 108 12.89 33.55 55.36
N VAL A 109 13.49 33.46 54.18
CA VAL A 109 13.65 34.56 53.23
C VAL A 109 12.47 34.54 52.28
N ALA A 110 11.49 35.43 52.54
CA ALA A 110 10.46 35.73 51.56
C ALA A 110 11.07 36.64 50.49
N ASP A 111 11.54 36.06 49.37
CA ASP A 111 12.00 36.82 48.20
C ASP A 111 10.86 36.99 47.18
N PRO A 112 10.31 38.21 47.00
CA PRO A 112 9.27 38.49 46.01
C PRO A 112 9.71 38.18 44.57
N HIS A 113 11.00 38.25 44.25
CA HIS A 113 11.50 37.92 42.92
C HIS A 113 11.50 36.42 42.64
N LEU A 114 11.75 35.58 43.65
CA LEU A 114 11.63 34.12 43.52
C LEU A 114 10.16 33.70 43.34
N LEU A 115 9.24 34.31 44.08
CA LEU A 115 7.80 34.09 43.93
C LEU A 115 7.32 34.50 42.54
N ASN A 116 7.70 35.69 42.07
CA ASN A 116 7.32 36.12 40.71
C ASN A 116 7.90 35.18 39.65
N ARG A 117 9.13 34.69 39.82
CA ARG A 117 9.75 33.75 38.89
C ARG A 117 9.06 32.40 38.89
N SER A 118 8.67 31.86 40.05
CA SER A 118 7.93 30.61 40.13
C SER A 118 6.54 30.72 39.51
N MET A 119 5.84 31.84 39.74
CA MET A 119 4.54 32.12 39.11
C MET A 119 4.65 32.20 37.59
N VAL A 120 5.71 32.80 37.05
CA VAL A 120 5.96 32.82 35.59
C VAL A 120 6.15 31.40 35.05
N VAL A 121 6.97 30.57 35.72
CA VAL A 121 7.19 29.16 35.34
C VAL A 121 5.88 28.35 35.40
N GLU A 122 5.04 28.59 36.41
CA GLU A 122 3.74 27.93 36.54
C GLU A 122 2.75 28.39 35.45
N LEU A 123 2.73 29.67 35.10
CA LEU A 123 1.92 30.15 33.97
C LEU A 123 2.40 29.57 32.63
N GLU A 124 3.71 29.44 32.42
CA GLU A 124 4.27 28.79 31.24
C GLU A 124 3.92 27.30 31.18
N SER A 125 3.95 26.59 32.31
CA SER A 125 3.57 25.17 32.37
C SER A 125 2.08 24.96 32.10
N LEU A 126 1.21 25.81 32.66
CA LEU A 126 -0.24 25.78 32.39
C LEU A 126 -0.56 26.10 30.94
N ARG A 127 0.13 27.07 30.33
CA ARG A 127 -0.03 27.38 28.91
C ARG A 127 0.42 26.23 28.02
N ALA A 128 1.52 25.57 28.36
CA ALA A 128 1.98 24.39 27.63
C ALA A 128 0.98 23.23 27.74
N ALA A 129 0.44 22.97 28.93
CA ALA A 129 -0.59 21.95 29.14
C ALA A 129 -1.86 22.26 28.33
N ARG A 130 -2.34 23.50 28.34
CA ARG A 130 -3.50 23.92 27.53
C ARG A 130 -3.26 23.79 26.02
N ALA A 131 -2.04 24.07 25.55
CA ALA A 131 -1.70 23.90 24.14
C ALA A 131 -1.72 22.43 23.72
N THR A 132 -1.24 21.52 24.58
CA THR A 132 -1.31 20.07 24.35
C THR A 132 -2.76 19.58 24.37
N GLU A 133 -3.56 19.97 25.36
CA GLU A 133 -4.99 19.63 25.42
C GLU A 133 -5.75 20.08 24.16
N ALA A 134 -5.45 21.28 23.65
CA ALA A 134 -6.07 21.77 22.42
C ALA A 134 -5.67 20.95 21.19
N ALA A 135 -4.38 20.59 21.07
CA ALA A 135 -3.89 19.75 19.98
C ALA A 135 -4.51 18.34 20.01
N GLU A 136 -4.64 17.73 21.19
CA GLU A 136 -5.32 16.43 21.37
C GLU A 136 -6.80 16.51 20.99
N VAL A 137 -7.50 17.59 21.36
CA VAL A 137 -8.91 17.80 20.98
C VAL A 137 -9.05 17.96 19.47
N ASP A 138 -8.19 18.74 18.82
CA ASP A 138 -8.19 18.92 17.37
C ASP A 138 -7.92 17.59 16.64
N GLU A 139 -7.01 16.77 17.16
CA GLU A 139 -6.72 15.43 16.65
C GLU A 139 -7.94 14.50 16.75
N VAL A 140 -8.60 14.47 17.92
CA VAL A 140 -9.83 13.68 18.13
C VAL A 140 -10.95 14.17 17.20
N LEU A 141 -11.13 15.48 17.05
CA LEU A 141 -12.12 16.04 16.13
C LEU A 141 -11.85 15.64 14.68
N SER A 142 -10.59 15.71 14.24
CA SER A 142 -10.17 15.26 12.91
C SER A 142 -10.45 13.77 12.68
N ALA A 143 -10.21 12.93 13.69
CA ALA A 143 -10.50 11.50 13.63
C ALA A 143 -12.01 11.19 13.62
N LEU A 144 -12.83 11.98 14.30
CA LEU A 144 -14.29 11.80 14.34
C LEU A 144 -15.00 12.34 13.09
N GLN A 145 -14.46 13.37 12.44
CA GLN A 145 -15.02 14.00 11.24
C GLN A 145 -15.42 12.99 10.12
N PRO A 146 -14.56 12.03 9.71
CA PRO A 146 -14.94 11.05 8.68
C PRO A 146 -16.04 10.09 9.14
N LEU A 147 -16.03 9.66 10.41
CA LEU A 147 -17.05 8.75 10.96
C LEU A 147 -18.44 9.39 10.99
N ILE A 148 -18.51 10.70 11.28
CA ILE A 148 -19.77 11.46 11.24
C ILE A 148 -20.24 11.67 9.79
N ALA A 149 -19.32 11.83 8.84
CA ALA A 149 -19.65 11.98 7.43
C ALA A 149 -20.24 10.68 6.84
N GLU A 150 -19.66 9.52 7.15
CA GLU A 150 -20.19 8.19 6.77
C GLU A 150 -21.56 7.92 7.40
N GLY A 151 -21.73 8.22 8.70
CA GLY A 151 -23.02 8.06 9.37
C GLY A 151 -24.15 8.96 8.82
N ARG A 152 -23.81 10.03 8.09
CA ARG A 152 -24.78 10.88 7.37
C ARG A 152 -25.06 10.43 5.95
N SER A 153 -24.15 9.70 5.30
CA SER A 153 -24.43 9.12 3.98
C SER A 153 -25.30 7.88 4.04
N ASP A 154 -25.34 7.22 5.21
CA ASP A 154 -26.13 6.01 5.45
C ASP A 154 -27.58 6.26 5.92
N ALA A 155 -27.99 7.53 6.06
CA ALA A 155 -29.32 7.98 6.50
C ALA A 155 -30.09 8.70 5.38
#